data_AF-A0AAE8VUS6-F1
#
_entry.id   AF-A0AAE8VUS6-F1
#
_cell.length_a   1.000
_cell.length_b   1.000
_cell.length_c   1.000
_cell.angle_alpha   90.00
_cell.angle_beta   90.00
_cell.angle_gamma   90.00
#
_symmetry.space_group_name_H-M   'P 1'
#
loop_
_entity.id
_entity.type
_entity.pdbx_description
1 polymer ?
#
loop_
_entity_poly.entity_id
_entity_poly.type
_entity_poly.pdbx_seq_one_letter_code
_entity_poly.pdbx_strand_id
1 'polypeptide(L)'
;MSSSRLADAVERYLSAGRVALDTHSDGWHQVNIEFADYPTAADAFRAYLLPALRGAPVGEWWFLRKHPCWRLRVRPSPDTSVEDTVAHVTKALDSAMSWNVVKEWRPYLYEPESIAFGGPDGMTITHRVFHADSLGVLDFHQHAAGRTDGLLAAKATSLLVITLFLRAAGLEWGEQGDVWGQVEARRPLPEDVPGDKVTAMADTMRRLLLLDPGSVLAEGPLSPLRDWVAGMEHGGRALAGAGRDGHLGLGLRGVLARHVLFHWNRMGFNARQQAIWSRAAREAVLGR
;
A
#
# COMPACT_ATOMS: atom_id res chain seq x y z
N MET A 1 -44.25 -7.54 16.95
CA MET A 1 -43.04 -7.87 17.75
C MET A 1 -42.93 -6.88 18.89
N SER A 2 -42.72 -7.32 20.14
CA SER A 2 -42.53 -6.38 21.26
C SER A 2 -41.17 -5.69 21.13
N SER A 3 -41.08 -4.42 21.56
CA SER A 3 -39.84 -3.63 21.56
C SER A 3 -38.68 -4.34 22.27
N SER A 4 -38.96 -5.09 23.33
CA SER A 4 -37.97 -5.90 24.05
C SER A 4 -37.34 -7.00 23.21
N ARG A 5 -38.13 -7.74 22.41
CA ARG A 5 -37.60 -8.81 21.56
C ARG A 5 -36.73 -8.29 20.41
N LEU A 6 -36.98 -7.06 19.96
CA LEU A 6 -36.15 -6.40 18.95
C LEU A 6 -34.82 -5.93 19.55
N ALA A 7 -34.84 -5.36 20.76
CA ALA A 7 -33.62 -4.96 21.48
C ALA A 7 -32.71 -6.17 21.76
N ASP A 8 -33.27 -7.27 22.26
CA ASP A 8 -32.53 -8.52 22.52
C ASP A 8 -31.93 -9.11 21.24
N ALA A 9 -32.63 -9.01 20.11
CA ALA A 9 -32.15 -9.50 18.82
C ALA A 9 -31.01 -8.63 18.27
N VAL A 10 -31.12 -7.30 18.43
CA VAL A 10 -30.05 -6.36 18.08
C VAL A 10 -28.82 -6.61 18.95
N GLU A 11 -28.99 -6.80 20.25
CA GLU A 11 -27.88 -7.04 21.17
C GLU A 11 -27.17 -8.37 20.88
N ARG A 12 -27.93 -9.45 20.60
CA ARG A 12 -27.35 -10.73 20.16
C ARG A 12 -26.64 -10.64 18.82
N TYR A 13 -27.20 -9.90 17.86
CA TYR A 13 -26.55 -9.67 16.57
C TYR A 13 -25.24 -8.90 16.75
N LEU A 14 -25.23 -7.84 17.56
CA LEU A 14 -24.03 -7.07 17.89
C LEU A 14 -23.00 -7.90 18.66
N SER A 15 -23.44 -8.74 19.61
CA SER A 15 -22.58 -9.64 20.38
C SER A 15 -21.94 -10.71 19.49
N ALA A 16 -22.73 -11.37 18.64
CA ALA A 16 -22.22 -12.34 17.67
C ALA A 16 -21.27 -11.68 16.66
N GLY A 17 -21.59 -10.45 16.21
CA GLY A 17 -20.70 -9.63 15.39
C GLY A 17 -19.38 -9.32 16.09
N ARG A 18 -19.42 -8.94 17.38
CA ARG A 18 -18.22 -8.71 18.20
C ARG A 18 -17.37 -9.97 18.34
N VAL A 19 -17.96 -11.12 18.67
CA VAL A 19 -17.24 -12.40 18.80
C VAL A 19 -16.63 -12.86 17.45
N ALA A 20 -17.32 -12.62 16.33
CA ALA A 20 -16.78 -12.90 15.00
C ALA A 20 -15.61 -11.96 14.62
N LEU A 21 -15.61 -10.73 15.13
CA LEU A 21 -14.49 -9.79 14.98
C LEU A 21 -13.32 -10.17 15.91
N ASP A 22 -13.60 -10.65 17.12
CA ASP A 22 -12.61 -11.03 18.14
C ASP A 22 -11.84 -12.31 17.78
N THR A 23 -12.45 -13.19 16.98
CA THR A 23 -11.83 -14.43 16.49
C THR A 23 -10.78 -14.23 15.39
N HIS A 24 -10.56 -12.99 14.93
CA HIS A 24 -9.51 -12.63 13.95
C HIS A 24 -8.48 -11.71 14.61
N SER A 25 -7.54 -12.32 15.33
CA SER A 25 -6.66 -11.77 16.37
C SER A 25 -5.62 -10.70 15.95
N ASP A 26 -5.69 -10.14 14.76
CA ASP A 26 -4.62 -9.24 14.27
C ASP A 26 -4.89 -7.77 14.62
N GLY A 27 -6.04 -7.45 15.22
CA GLY A 27 -6.43 -6.09 15.64
C GLY A 27 -6.72 -5.13 14.48
N TRP A 28 -6.78 -5.64 13.25
CA TRP A 28 -7.01 -4.87 12.03
C TRP A 28 -8.48 -4.86 11.62
N HIS A 29 -9.02 -3.67 11.40
CA HIS A 29 -10.38 -3.47 10.93
C HIS A 29 -10.37 -2.92 9.51
N GLN A 30 -11.17 -3.50 8.62
CA GLN A 30 -11.30 -3.03 7.25
C GLN A 30 -12.64 -2.36 7.00
N VAL A 31 -12.59 -1.25 6.26
CA VAL A 31 -13.73 -0.62 5.61
C VAL A 31 -13.46 -0.50 4.11
N ASN A 32 -14.51 -0.67 3.31
CA ASN A 32 -14.47 -0.38 1.89
C ASN A 32 -15.18 0.95 1.64
N ILE A 33 -14.54 1.84 0.90
CA ILE A 33 -14.98 3.22 0.68
C ILE A 33 -15.19 3.39 -0.83
N GLU A 34 -16.41 3.70 -1.24
CA GLU A 34 -16.73 4.13 -2.60
C GLU A 34 -16.79 5.66 -2.62
N PHE A 35 -15.82 6.29 -3.28
CA PHE A 35 -15.80 7.74 -3.44
C PHE A 35 -16.83 8.18 -4.49
N ALA A 36 -17.39 9.38 -4.33
CA ALA A 36 -18.33 9.95 -5.30
C ALA A 36 -17.67 10.16 -6.68
N ASP A 37 -16.39 10.51 -6.70
CA ASP A 37 -15.56 10.62 -7.90
C ASP A 37 -14.24 9.88 -7.71
N TYR A 38 -14.09 8.75 -8.40
CA TYR A 38 -12.92 7.87 -8.25
C TYR A 38 -11.61 8.51 -8.72
N PRO A 39 -11.55 9.22 -9.87
CA PRO A 39 -10.39 10.04 -10.27
C PRO A 39 -9.84 10.98 -9.20
N THR A 40 -10.70 11.65 -8.42
CA THR A 40 -10.29 12.61 -7.37
C THR A 40 -10.26 11.99 -5.97
N ALA A 41 -10.47 10.67 -5.84
CA ALA A 41 -10.52 9.97 -4.57
C ALA A 41 -9.27 10.17 -3.67
N ALA A 42 -8.09 10.38 -4.26
CA ALA A 42 -6.88 10.63 -3.47
C ALA A 42 -6.90 12.00 -2.77
N ASP A 43 -7.42 13.03 -3.44
CA ASP A 43 -7.59 14.36 -2.86
C ASP A 43 -8.69 14.35 -1.80
N ALA A 44 -9.79 13.66 -2.10
CA ALA A 44 -10.88 13.43 -1.15
C ALA A 44 -10.41 12.69 0.12
N PHE A 45 -9.70 11.57 -0.04
CA PHE A 45 -9.17 10.81 1.09
C PHE A 45 -8.26 11.69 1.96
N ARG A 46 -7.36 12.44 1.35
CA ARG A 46 -6.43 13.33 2.05
C ARG A 46 -7.14 14.46 2.81
N ALA A 47 -8.14 15.09 2.18
CA ALA A 47 -8.82 16.23 2.77
C ALA A 47 -9.77 15.81 3.90
N TYR A 48 -10.48 14.69 3.75
CA TYR A 48 -11.63 14.37 4.60
C TYR A 48 -11.43 13.17 5.53
N LEU A 49 -10.49 12.26 5.22
CA LEU A 49 -10.28 11.04 6.02
C LEU A 49 -8.91 11.02 6.71
N LEU A 50 -7.84 11.42 6.02
CA LEU A 50 -6.49 11.39 6.56
C LEU A 50 -6.34 12.12 7.91
N PRO A 51 -6.99 13.28 8.18
CA PRO A 51 -6.90 13.91 9.50
C PRO A 51 -7.35 13.00 10.65
N ALA A 52 -8.38 12.17 10.44
CA ALA A 52 -8.89 11.22 11.42
C ALA A 52 -8.04 9.94 11.55
N LEU A 53 -7.06 9.76 10.66
CA LEU A 53 -6.12 8.63 10.68
C LEU A 53 -4.75 9.02 11.25
N ARG A 54 -4.55 10.30 11.59
CA ARG A 54 -3.30 10.81 12.14
C ARG A 54 -3.38 10.85 13.67
N GLY A 55 -2.73 9.89 14.31
CA GLY A 55 -2.62 9.82 15.76
C GLY A 55 -3.84 9.15 16.43
N ALA A 56 -3.80 9.09 17.76
CA ALA A 56 -4.82 8.42 18.56
C ALA A 56 -6.23 8.98 18.25
N PRO A 57 -7.26 8.12 18.16
CA PRO A 57 -7.27 6.69 18.53
C PRO A 57 -6.73 5.72 17.47
N VAL A 58 -6.24 6.20 16.32
CA VAL A 58 -5.72 5.35 15.23
C VAL A 58 -4.21 5.17 15.37
N GLY A 59 -3.78 3.91 15.40
CA GLY A 59 -2.37 3.53 15.39
C GLY A 59 -1.85 3.45 13.96
N GLU A 60 -1.70 2.23 13.45
CA GLU A 60 -1.31 1.99 12.07
C GLU A 60 -2.54 1.90 11.16
N TRP A 61 -2.39 2.34 9.93
CA TRP A 61 -3.42 2.23 8.91
C TRP A 61 -2.80 2.14 7.53
N TRP A 62 -3.50 1.53 6.58
CA TRP A 62 -3.07 1.51 5.19
C TRP A 62 -4.26 1.35 4.26
N PHE A 63 -4.10 1.79 3.02
CA PHE A 63 -5.14 1.65 2.01
C PHE A 63 -4.66 0.89 0.77
N LEU A 64 -5.61 0.41 -0.02
CA LEU A 64 -5.41 -0.02 -1.39
C LEU A 64 -6.50 0.55 -2.28
N ARG A 65 -6.14 0.91 -3.50
CA ARG A 65 -7.11 1.27 -4.55
C ARG A 65 -7.46 0.00 -5.34
N LYS A 66 -8.72 -0.42 -5.29
CA LYS A 66 -9.25 -1.56 -6.06
C LYS A 66 -10.68 -1.23 -6.51
N HIS A 67 -10.79 -0.67 -7.70
CA HIS A 67 -12.06 -0.23 -8.29
C HIS A 67 -13.19 -1.27 -8.07
N PRO A 68 -14.39 -0.83 -7.63
CA PRO A 68 -14.82 0.56 -7.46
C PRO A 68 -14.44 1.21 -6.12
N CYS A 69 -13.85 0.47 -5.17
CA CYS A 69 -13.64 0.98 -3.81
C CYS A 69 -12.15 1.19 -3.48
N TRP A 70 -11.91 1.99 -2.45
CA TRP A 70 -10.68 1.92 -1.68
C TRP A 70 -10.91 1.00 -0.49
N ARG A 71 -9.91 0.17 -0.16
CA ARG A 71 -9.95 -0.67 1.04
C ARG A 71 -9.04 -0.03 2.07
N LEU A 72 -9.62 0.55 3.11
CA LEU A 72 -8.90 1.14 4.24
C LEU A 72 -8.86 0.13 5.38
N ARG A 73 -7.68 -0.09 5.93
CA ARG A 73 -7.46 -0.92 7.11
C ARG A 73 -6.86 -0.07 8.20
N VAL A 74 -7.37 -0.21 9.41
CA VAL A 74 -6.96 0.56 10.59
C VAL A 74 -6.72 -0.38 11.75
N ARG A 75 -5.74 -0.05 12.58
CA ARG A 75 -5.46 -0.70 13.86
C ARG A 75 -5.53 0.35 14.96
N PRO A 76 -6.08 0.04 16.14
CA PRO A 76 -6.04 0.94 17.29
C PRO A 76 -4.61 1.38 17.65
N SER A 77 -4.50 2.58 18.23
CA SER A 77 -3.28 2.97 18.95
C SER A 77 -3.08 2.07 20.16
N PRO A 78 -1.84 1.96 20.69
CA PRO A 78 -1.61 1.41 22.02
C PRO A 78 -2.55 2.10 23.04
N ASP A 79 -3.10 1.33 23.97
CA ASP A 79 -3.98 1.80 25.05
C ASP A 79 -5.35 2.35 24.62
N THR A 80 -5.74 2.14 23.36
CA THR A 80 -7.07 2.51 22.84
C THR A 80 -7.92 1.27 22.58
N SER A 81 -9.20 1.31 22.93
CA SER A 81 -10.12 0.21 22.62
C SER A 81 -10.40 0.13 21.11
N VAL A 82 -10.66 -1.08 20.62
CA VAL A 82 -11.10 -1.31 19.24
C VAL A 82 -12.37 -0.50 18.94
N GLU A 83 -13.31 -0.47 19.88
CA GLU A 83 -14.57 0.25 19.76
C GLU A 83 -14.36 1.75 19.56
N ASP A 84 -13.45 2.37 20.30
CA ASP A 84 -13.17 3.81 20.19
C ASP A 84 -12.53 4.16 18.84
N THR A 85 -11.56 3.35 18.38
CA THR A 85 -10.96 3.53 17.06
C THR A 85 -11.99 3.36 15.94
N VAL A 86 -12.84 2.33 16.01
CA VAL A 86 -13.89 2.08 15.01
C VAL A 86 -14.92 3.21 15.02
N ALA A 87 -15.38 3.67 16.18
CA ALA A 87 -16.31 4.78 16.30
C ALA A 87 -15.72 6.08 15.74
N HIS A 88 -14.44 6.35 16.00
CA HIS A 88 -13.74 7.52 15.47
C HIS A 88 -13.67 7.52 13.95
N VAL A 89 -13.25 6.40 13.35
CA VAL A 89 -13.15 6.26 11.88
C VAL A 89 -14.54 6.30 11.24
N THR A 90 -15.53 5.66 11.85
CA THR A 90 -16.94 5.70 11.41
C THR A 90 -17.45 7.14 11.33
N LYS A 91 -17.22 7.95 12.37
CA LYS A 91 -17.62 9.36 12.39
C LYS A 91 -16.99 10.17 11.25
N ALA A 92 -15.72 9.92 10.93
CA ALA A 92 -15.06 10.57 9.79
C ALA A 92 -15.68 10.16 8.45
N LEU A 93 -15.98 8.87 8.27
CA LEU A 93 -16.62 8.35 7.06
C LEU A 93 -18.04 8.87 6.87
N ASP A 94 -18.85 8.92 7.94
CA ASP A 94 -20.20 9.47 7.93
C ASP A 94 -20.19 10.98 7.61
N SER A 95 -19.20 11.70 8.14
CA SER A 95 -19.01 13.11 7.81
C SER A 95 -18.68 13.29 6.32
N ALA A 96 -17.78 12.46 5.77
CA ALA A 96 -17.45 12.47 4.35
C ALA A 96 -18.62 12.08 3.44
N MET A 97 -19.53 11.19 3.89
CA MET A 97 -20.79 10.93 3.20
C MET A 97 -21.74 12.13 3.24
N SER A 98 -21.87 12.79 4.40
CA SER A 98 -22.74 13.97 4.53
C SER A 98 -22.31 15.13 3.62
N TRP A 99 -21.03 15.20 3.27
CA TRP A 99 -20.46 16.17 2.32
C TRP A 99 -20.49 15.69 0.86
N ASN A 100 -21.08 14.52 0.56
CA ASN A 100 -21.12 13.89 -0.76
C ASN A 100 -19.74 13.60 -1.38
N VAL A 101 -18.70 13.48 -0.54
CA VAL A 101 -17.34 13.12 -0.97
C VAL A 101 -17.21 11.60 -1.09
N VAL A 102 -17.80 10.89 -0.12
CA VAL A 102 -17.94 9.43 -0.13
C VAL A 102 -19.38 9.13 -0.54
N LYS A 103 -19.55 8.27 -1.54
CA LYS A 103 -20.87 7.80 -1.98
C LYS A 103 -21.43 6.77 -1.00
N GLU A 104 -20.59 5.84 -0.58
CA GLU A 104 -20.94 4.79 0.38
C GLU A 104 -19.66 4.28 1.07
N TRP A 105 -19.76 3.86 2.33
CA TRP A 105 -18.76 3.01 2.95
C TRP A 105 -19.43 1.83 3.67
N ARG A 106 -18.69 0.72 3.78
CA ARG A 106 -19.16 -0.48 4.48
C ARG A 106 -18.03 -1.20 5.22
N PRO A 107 -18.28 -1.75 6.43
CA PRO A 107 -17.32 -2.62 7.10
C PRO A 107 -17.10 -3.89 6.28
N TYR A 108 -15.91 -4.47 6.39
CA TYR A 108 -15.54 -5.71 5.71
C TYR A 108 -14.62 -6.56 6.60
N LEU A 109 -14.78 -7.88 6.59
CA LEU A 109 -13.90 -8.78 7.35
C LEU A 109 -12.48 -8.72 6.77
N TYR A 110 -11.51 -8.33 7.59
CA TYR A 110 -10.12 -8.31 7.16
C TYR A 110 -9.50 -9.70 7.24
N GLU A 111 -9.15 -10.25 6.08
CA GLU A 111 -8.38 -11.49 5.97
C GLU A 111 -6.94 -11.15 5.57
N PRO A 112 -5.95 -11.29 6.47
CA PRO A 112 -4.56 -11.07 6.13
C PRO A 112 -4.07 -12.13 5.14
N GLU A 113 -3.35 -11.69 4.10
CA GLU A 113 -2.71 -12.58 3.13
C GLU A 113 -1.41 -13.19 3.71
N SER A 114 -1.45 -13.70 4.96
CA SER A 114 -0.26 -14.08 5.74
C SER A 114 0.63 -15.08 4.99
N ILE A 115 0.05 -16.12 4.39
CA ILE A 115 0.80 -17.08 3.56
C ILE A 115 1.55 -16.34 2.44
N ALA A 116 0.88 -15.41 1.78
CA ALA A 116 1.40 -14.70 0.61
C ALA A 116 2.48 -13.67 0.94
N PHE A 117 2.55 -13.24 2.20
CA PHE A 117 3.54 -12.31 2.73
C PHE A 117 4.56 -12.95 3.67
N GLY A 118 4.68 -14.29 3.66
CA GLY A 118 5.74 -15.01 4.34
C GLY A 118 5.42 -15.43 5.77
N GLY A 119 4.15 -15.61 6.12
CA GLY A 119 3.71 -16.04 7.45
C GLY A 119 3.37 -14.86 8.38
N PRO A 120 3.08 -15.14 9.67
CA PRO A 120 2.69 -14.11 10.65
C PRO A 120 3.72 -12.98 10.81
N ASP A 121 5.01 -13.33 10.90
CA ASP A 121 6.10 -12.34 11.05
C ASP A 121 6.24 -11.48 9.80
N GLY A 122 6.20 -12.12 8.62
CA GLY A 122 6.21 -11.43 7.34
C GLY A 122 5.00 -10.50 7.17
N MET A 123 3.82 -10.91 7.63
CA MET A 123 2.61 -10.09 7.59
C MET A 123 2.72 -8.88 8.54
N THR A 124 3.26 -9.07 9.75
CA THR A 124 3.50 -8.00 10.72
C THR A 124 4.43 -6.93 10.14
N ILE A 125 5.53 -7.35 9.50
CA ILE A 125 6.44 -6.43 8.80
C ILE A 125 5.71 -5.75 7.64
N THR A 126 4.96 -6.52 6.85
CA THR A 126 4.20 -6.02 5.69
C THR A 126 3.22 -4.93 6.08
N HIS A 127 2.52 -5.06 7.21
CA HIS A 127 1.61 -4.02 7.70
C HIS A 127 2.30 -2.70 7.97
N ARG A 128 3.48 -2.74 8.61
CA ARG A 128 4.31 -1.55 8.85
C ARG A 128 4.78 -0.91 7.55
N VAL A 129 5.20 -1.74 6.59
CA VAL A 129 5.58 -1.27 5.23
C VAL A 129 4.39 -0.61 4.54
N PHE A 130 3.21 -1.22 4.60
CA PHE A 130 2.01 -0.66 3.98
C PHE A 130 1.54 0.63 4.64
N HIS A 131 1.75 0.78 5.94
CA HIS A 131 1.50 2.04 6.64
C HIS A 131 2.44 3.15 6.14
N ALA A 132 3.76 2.91 6.16
CA ALA A 132 4.75 3.86 5.65
C ALA A 132 4.52 4.22 4.18
N ASP A 133 4.21 3.23 3.34
CA ASP A 133 3.92 3.43 1.94
C ASP A 133 2.61 4.22 1.72
N SER A 134 1.60 4.04 2.57
CA SER A 134 0.35 4.80 2.50
C SER A 134 0.53 6.28 2.82
N LEU A 135 1.33 6.59 3.84
CA LEU A 135 1.72 7.98 4.14
C LEU A 135 2.48 8.58 2.96
N GLY A 136 3.54 7.91 2.51
CA GLY A 136 4.40 8.39 1.44
C GLY A 136 3.68 8.64 0.11
N VAL A 137 2.76 7.74 -0.28
CA VAL A 137 1.95 7.93 -1.51
C VAL A 137 1.06 9.17 -1.41
N LEU A 138 0.39 9.38 -0.28
CA LEU A 138 -0.51 10.54 -0.12
C LEU A 138 0.27 11.85 -0.07
N ASP A 139 1.40 11.87 0.65
CA ASP A 139 2.26 13.04 0.74
C ASP A 139 2.89 13.35 -0.63
N PHE A 140 3.35 12.34 -1.39
CA PHE A 140 3.82 12.53 -2.76
C PHE A 140 2.76 13.20 -3.65
N HIS A 141 1.52 12.70 -3.62
CA HIS A 141 0.44 13.30 -4.41
C HIS A 141 0.13 14.74 -4.00
N GLN A 142 0.22 15.06 -2.71
CA GLN A 142 0.07 16.44 -2.23
C GLN A 142 1.14 17.36 -2.81
N HIS A 143 2.41 16.98 -2.75
CA HIS A 143 3.50 17.80 -3.28
C HIS A 143 3.44 17.91 -4.82
N ALA A 144 3.08 16.83 -5.51
CA ALA A 144 2.89 16.84 -6.96
C ALA A 144 1.76 17.79 -7.39
N ALA A 145 0.63 17.80 -6.67
CA ALA A 145 -0.47 18.73 -6.91
C ALA A 145 -0.10 20.18 -6.60
N GLY A 146 0.74 20.40 -5.57
CA GLY A 146 1.30 21.70 -5.22
C GLY A 146 2.32 22.26 -6.23
N ARG A 147 2.66 21.49 -7.28
CA ARG A 147 3.70 21.81 -8.27
C ARG A 147 5.04 22.17 -7.62
N THR A 148 5.46 21.42 -6.60
CA THR A 148 6.81 21.58 -6.05
C THR A 148 7.83 21.30 -7.16
N ASP A 149 8.51 22.35 -7.62
CA ASP A 149 9.49 22.27 -8.69
C ASP A 149 10.57 21.23 -8.35
N GLY A 150 10.85 20.33 -9.29
CA GLY A 150 11.93 19.34 -9.19
C GLY A 150 11.53 17.94 -8.68
N LEU A 151 10.27 17.70 -8.30
CA LEU A 151 9.80 16.33 -8.02
C LEU A 151 9.70 15.49 -9.30
N LEU A 152 10.10 14.22 -9.19
CA LEU A 152 9.98 13.26 -10.27
C LEU A 152 8.50 12.93 -10.57
N ALA A 153 8.23 12.58 -11.83
CA ALA A 153 6.92 12.06 -12.22
C ALA A 153 6.59 10.76 -11.45
N ALA A 154 5.31 10.50 -11.20
CA ALA A 154 4.83 9.39 -10.37
C ALA A 154 5.47 8.02 -10.68
N LYS A 155 5.62 7.69 -11.98
CA LYS A 155 6.31 6.47 -12.42
C LYS A 155 7.75 6.41 -11.92
N ALA A 156 8.50 7.50 -12.12
CA ALA A 156 9.92 7.55 -11.76
C ALA A 156 10.10 7.54 -10.23
N THR A 157 9.25 8.26 -9.49
CA THR A 157 9.22 8.23 -8.03
C THR A 157 8.94 6.82 -7.49
N SER A 158 7.91 6.15 -8.00
CA SER A 158 7.56 4.79 -7.59
C SER A 158 8.70 3.80 -7.82
N LEU A 159 9.32 3.84 -9.01
CA LEU A 159 10.45 2.97 -9.35
C LEU A 159 11.67 3.25 -8.47
N LEU A 160 11.94 4.51 -8.14
CA LEU A 160 13.00 4.89 -7.21
C LEU A 160 12.75 4.30 -5.81
N VAL A 161 11.56 4.53 -5.24
CA VAL A 161 11.20 4.01 -3.92
C VAL A 161 11.27 2.48 -3.87
N ILE A 162 10.73 1.79 -4.89
CA ILE A 162 10.83 0.33 -4.98
C ILE A 162 12.29 -0.12 -5.07
N THR A 163 13.12 0.54 -5.89
CA THR A 163 14.54 0.20 -6.04
C THR A 163 15.26 0.26 -4.70
N LEU A 164 15.04 1.33 -3.92
CA LEU A 164 15.64 1.49 -2.59
C LEU A 164 15.11 0.44 -1.61
N PHE A 165 13.81 0.13 -1.65
CA PHE A 165 13.22 -0.95 -0.87
C PHE A 165 13.87 -2.33 -1.16
N LEU A 166 14.07 -2.67 -2.44
CA LEU A 166 14.70 -3.93 -2.84
C LEU A 166 16.18 -3.98 -2.45
N ARG A 167 16.92 -2.88 -2.61
CA ARG A 167 18.32 -2.77 -2.18
C ARG A 167 18.45 -2.87 -0.66
N ALA A 168 17.55 -2.24 0.09
CA ALA A 168 17.52 -2.34 1.55
C ALA A 168 17.18 -3.77 2.03
N ALA A 169 16.48 -4.56 1.22
CA ALA A 169 16.29 -5.99 1.44
C ALA A 169 17.53 -6.84 1.07
N GLY A 170 18.63 -6.20 0.66
CA GLY A 170 19.90 -6.86 0.35
C GLY A 170 19.98 -7.51 -1.02
N LEU A 171 19.03 -7.22 -1.94
CA LEU A 171 19.02 -7.85 -3.26
C LEU A 171 20.09 -7.27 -4.19
N GLU A 172 20.88 -8.17 -4.77
CA GLU A 172 21.79 -7.82 -5.86
C GLU A 172 21.04 -7.46 -7.15
N TRP A 173 21.72 -6.83 -8.10
CA TRP A 173 21.11 -6.36 -9.35
C TRP A 173 20.30 -7.45 -10.07
N GLY A 174 20.88 -8.64 -10.29
CA GLY A 174 20.17 -9.76 -10.93
C GLY A 174 18.95 -10.24 -10.14
N GLU A 175 19.01 -10.21 -8.81
CA GLU A 175 17.90 -10.61 -7.94
C GLU A 175 16.74 -9.61 -7.98
N GLN A 176 17.04 -8.32 -8.11
CA GLN A 176 16.02 -7.31 -8.38
C GLN A 176 15.32 -7.58 -9.73
N GLY A 177 16.07 -8.05 -10.74
CA GLY A 177 15.53 -8.50 -12.03
C GLY A 177 14.56 -9.66 -11.89
N ASP A 178 14.88 -10.63 -11.04
CA ASP A 178 13.98 -11.74 -10.72
C ASP A 178 12.68 -11.25 -10.06
N VAL A 179 12.76 -10.30 -9.12
CA VAL A 179 11.57 -9.66 -8.54
C VAL A 179 10.70 -9.02 -9.62
N TRP A 180 11.30 -8.27 -10.56
CA TRP A 180 10.55 -7.69 -11.68
C TRP A 180 9.91 -8.73 -12.58
N GLY A 181 10.58 -9.87 -12.83
CA GLY A 181 9.99 -10.98 -13.57
C GLY A 181 8.84 -11.65 -12.84
N GLN A 182 8.90 -11.75 -11.51
CA GLN A 182 7.79 -12.22 -10.71
C GLN A 182 6.59 -11.26 -10.69
N VAL A 183 6.84 -9.95 -10.78
CA VAL A 183 5.77 -8.95 -10.96
C VAL A 183 5.14 -9.09 -12.35
N GLU A 184 5.97 -9.21 -13.39
CA GLU A 184 5.52 -9.40 -14.77
C GLU A 184 4.71 -10.70 -14.94
N ALA A 185 5.13 -11.81 -14.33
CA ALA A 185 4.38 -13.07 -14.37
C ALA A 185 2.94 -12.92 -13.82
N ARG A 186 2.70 -11.95 -12.93
CA ARG A 186 1.37 -11.62 -12.37
C ARG A 186 0.66 -10.51 -13.15
N ARG A 187 1.36 -9.83 -14.06
CA ARG A 187 0.91 -8.73 -14.92
C ARG A 187 1.47 -8.97 -16.33
N PRO A 188 1.06 -10.04 -17.02
CA PRO A 188 1.62 -10.39 -18.31
C PRO A 188 1.41 -9.25 -19.30
N LEU A 189 2.39 -9.04 -20.18
CA LEU A 189 2.30 -8.04 -21.24
C LEU A 189 1.13 -8.40 -22.18
N PRO A 190 0.15 -7.50 -22.38
CA PRO A 190 -0.91 -7.74 -23.34
C PRO A 190 -0.37 -7.92 -24.76
N GLU A 191 -0.99 -8.79 -25.55
CA GLU A 191 -0.56 -9.12 -26.93
C GLU A 191 -0.52 -7.90 -27.87
N ASP A 192 -1.36 -6.89 -27.59
CA ASP A 192 -1.46 -5.67 -28.38
C ASP A 192 -0.36 -4.64 -28.05
N VAL A 193 0.48 -4.90 -27.04
CA VAL A 193 1.63 -4.05 -26.73
C VAL A 193 2.84 -4.48 -27.56
N PRO A 194 3.39 -3.61 -28.43
CA PRO A 194 4.57 -3.94 -29.22
C PRO A 194 5.81 -4.13 -28.31
N GLY A 195 6.43 -5.31 -28.36
CA GLY A 195 7.58 -5.66 -27.52
C GLY A 195 8.80 -4.75 -27.78
N ASP A 196 9.03 -4.37 -29.03
CA ASP A 196 10.08 -3.42 -29.44
C ASP A 196 9.99 -2.08 -28.71
N LYS A 197 8.77 -1.56 -28.50
CA LYS A 197 8.55 -0.33 -27.73
C LYS A 197 8.93 -0.49 -26.26
N VAL A 198 8.70 -1.68 -25.69
CA VAL A 198 9.07 -1.97 -24.30
C VAL A 198 10.58 -2.10 -24.18
N THR A 199 11.23 -2.78 -25.12
CA THR A 199 12.69 -2.90 -25.19
C THR A 199 13.36 -1.53 -25.37
N ALA A 200 12.79 -0.63 -26.17
CA ALA A 200 13.30 0.74 -26.29
C ALA A 200 13.27 1.53 -24.96
N MET A 201 12.45 1.13 -23.98
CA MET A 201 12.42 1.74 -22.65
C MET A 201 13.53 1.21 -21.72
N ALA A 202 14.17 0.07 -22.05
CA ALA A 202 15.06 -0.66 -21.15
C ALA A 202 16.26 0.18 -20.69
N ASP A 203 16.90 0.96 -21.58
CA ASP A 203 18.07 1.77 -21.19
C ASP A 203 17.70 2.92 -20.25
N THR A 204 16.55 3.56 -20.48
CA THR A 204 16.05 4.61 -19.58
C THR A 204 15.65 4.02 -18.24
N MET A 205 15.03 2.85 -18.26
CA MET A 205 14.67 2.10 -17.05
C MET A 205 15.94 1.69 -16.27
N ARG A 206 16.96 1.19 -16.94
CA ARG A 206 18.25 0.81 -16.34
C ARG A 206 18.90 1.99 -15.61
N ARG A 207 18.97 3.17 -16.25
CA ARG A 207 19.52 4.38 -15.62
C ARG A 207 18.76 4.75 -14.35
N LEU A 208 17.43 4.67 -14.37
CA LEU A 208 16.60 4.98 -13.22
C LEU A 208 16.78 3.96 -12.08
N LEU A 209 16.80 2.67 -12.40
CA LEU A 209 16.96 1.59 -11.42
C LEU A 209 18.39 1.49 -10.86
N LEU A 210 19.39 2.07 -11.52
CA LEU A 210 20.76 2.19 -11.03
C LEU A 210 21.01 3.48 -10.24
N LEU A 211 20.06 4.42 -10.25
CA LEU A 211 20.21 5.70 -9.55
C LEU A 211 20.48 5.50 -8.05
N ASP A 212 21.44 6.26 -7.52
CA ASP A 212 21.65 6.42 -6.09
C ASP A 212 21.30 7.87 -5.70
N PRO A 213 20.18 8.11 -5.00
CA PRO A 213 19.70 9.46 -4.76
C PRO A 213 20.30 10.12 -3.51
N GLY A 214 21.28 9.52 -2.82
CA GLY A 214 21.74 9.90 -1.47
C GLY A 214 21.69 11.39 -1.12
N SER A 215 22.49 12.23 -1.78
CA SER A 215 22.52 13.69 -1.49
C SER A 215 21.24 14.44 -1.91
N VAL A 216 20.59 14.00 -2.98
CA VAL A 216 19.38 14.61 -3.53
C VAL A 216 18.15 14.30 -2.65
N LEU A 217 18.13 13.13 -2.02
CA LEU A 217 17.13 12.72 -1.04
C LEU A 217 17.37 13.37 0.33
N ALA A 218 18.63 13.56 0.70
CA ALA A 218 18.99 14.25 1.94
C ALA A 218 18.62 15.74 1.85
N GLU A 219 19.17 16.51 0.92
CA GLU A 219 19.06 17.98 0.96
C GLU A 219 18.60 18.59 -0.37
N GLY A 220 18.24 17.75 -1.34
CA GLY A 220 17.85 18.19 -2.68
C GLY A 220 16.34 18.15 -2.96
N PRO A 221 15.97 18.23 -4.25
CA PRO A 221 14.58 18.20 -4.72
C PRO A 221 13.78 16.95 -4.31
N LEU A 222 14.45 15.87 -3.91
CA LEU A 222 13.78 14.64 -3.47
C LEU A 222 13.61 14.57 -1.94
N SER A 223 14.02 15.60 -1.20
CA SER A 223 13.83 15.67 0.26
C SER A 223 12.39 15.43 0.74
N PRO A 224 11.31 15.79 0.01
CA PRO A 224 9.95 15.43 0.43
C PRO A 224 9.68 13.92 0.46
N LEU A 225 10.52 13.09 -0.17
CA LEU A 225 10.39 11.64 -0.18
C LEU A 225 11.16 10.95 0.96
N ARG A 226 11.93 11.70 1.76
CA ARG A 226 12.89 11.14 2.72
C ARG A 226 12.24 10.17 3.71
N ASP A 227 11.16 10.57 4.36
CA ASP A 227 10.50 9.75 5.37
C ASP A 227 9.83 8.52 4.76
N TRP A 228 9.28 8.67 3.54
CA TRP A 228 8.74 7.55 2.79
C TRP A 228 9.81 6.51 2.47
N VAL A 229 10.95 6.96 1.91
CA VAL A 229 12.08 6.08 1.59
C VAL A 229 12.61 5.42 2.87
N ALA A 230 12.81 6.17 3.96
CA ALA A 230 13.31 5.62 5.21
C ALA A 230 12.40 4.51 5.77
N GLY A 231 11.08 4.70 5.74
CA GLY A 231 10.11 3.70 6.16
C GLY A 231 10.12 2.45 5.26
N MET A 232 10.22 2.65 3.95
CA MET A 232 10.34 1.55 2.98
C MET A 232 11.63 0.76 3.20
N GLU A 233 12.78 1.42 3.31
CA GLU A 233 14.06 0.76 3.55
C GLU A 233 14.11 0.01 4.89
N HIS A 234 13.53 0.58 5.94
CA HIS A 234 13.38 -0.12 7.23
C HIS A 234 12.61 -1.43 7.04
N GLY A 235 11.52 -1.39 6.29
CA GLY A 235 10.76 -2.57 5.88
C GLY A 235 11.58 -3.60 5.10
N GLY A 236 12.35 -3.14 4.12
CA GLY A 236 13.23 -4.00 3.31
C GLY A 236 14.24 -4.74 4.18
N ARG A 237 14.93 -4.01 5.07
CA ARG A 237 15.88 -4.59 6.04
C ARG A 237 15.21 -5.58 7.00
N ALA A 238 14.00 -5.28 7.47
CA ALA A 238 13.25 -6.16 8.35
C ALA A 238 12.84 -7.47 7.66
N LEU A 239 12.34 -7.41 6.42
CA LEU A 239 12.03 -8.61 5.62
C LEU A 239 13.28 -9.45 5.35
N ALA A 240 14.41 -8.80 5.06
CA ALA A 240 15.69 -9.50 4.88
C ALA A 240 16.15 -10.19 6.17
N GLY A 241 15.99 -9.53 7.33
CA GLY A 241 16.23 -10.13 8.65
C GLY A 241 15.38 -11.37 8.87
N ALA A 242 14.06 -11.24 8.74
CA ALA A 242 13.14 -12.37 8.89
C ALA A 242 13.45 -13.53 7.92
N GLY A 243 13.87 -13.22 6.69
CA GLY A 243 14.29 -14.23 5.71
C GLY A 243 15.55 -14.97 6.13
N ARG A 244 16.57 -14.26 6.64
CA ARG A 244 17.81 -14.87 7.14
C ARG A 244 17.58 -15.74 8.39
N ASP A 245 16.67 -15.31 9.25
CA ASP A 245 16.35 -15.99 10.50
C ASP A 245 15.38 -17.19 10.30
N GLY A 246 14.93 -17.42 9.07
CA GLY A 246 14.03 -18.53 8.74
C GLY A 246 12.56 -18.30 9.15
N HIS A 247 12.18 -17.06 9.48
CA HIS A 247 10.82 -16.69 9.86
C HIS A 247 9.89 -16.44 8.67
N LEU A 248 10.41 -16.37 7.44
CA LEU A 248 9.60 -16.26 6.24
C LEU A 248 9.21 -17.65 5.69
N GLY A 249 7.91 -17.91 5.61
CA GLY A 249 7.37 -19.13 4.99
C GLY A 249 7.46 -19.17 3.46
N LEU A 250 7.89 -18.07 2.81
CA LEU A 250 8.11 -17.96 1.36
C LEU A 250 9.45 -17.27 1.09
N GLY A 251 10.01 -17.53 -0.09
CA GLY A 251 11.24 -16.86 -0.53
C GLY A 251 11.08 -15.33 -0.60
N LEU A 252 12.09 -14.61 -0.10
CA LEU A 252 12.09 -13.15 0.02
C LEU A 252 11.70 -12.42 -1.28
N ARG A 253 12.25 -12.84 -2.43
CA ARG A 253 11.95 -12.23 -3.74
C ARG A 253 10.45 -12.31 -4.10
N GLY A 254 9.78 -13.40 -3.74
CA GLY A 254 8.33 -13.54 -3.96
C GLY A 254 7.50 -12.64 -3.07
N VAL A 255 7.92 -12.48 -1.81
CA VAL A 255 7.29 -11.55 -0.86
C VAL A 255 7.47 -10.11 -1.34
N LEU A 256 8.68 -9.73 -1.78
CA LEU A 256 8.98 -8.39 -2.31
C LEU A 256 8.22 -8.09 -3.61
N ALA A 257 8.10 -9.04 -4.54
CA ALA A 257 7.30 -8.87 -5.75
C ALA A 257 5.83 -8.55 -5.43
N ARG A 258 5.28 -9.12 -4.35
CA ARG A 258 3.92 -8.79 -3.90
C ARG A 258 3.83 -7.38 -3.32
N HIS A 259 4.84 -6.92 -2.58
CA HIS A 259 4.92 -5.54 -2.10
C HIS A 259 4.90 -4.53 -3.25
N VAL A 260 5.64 -4.81 -4.33
CA VAL A 260 5.63 -3.97 -5.56
C VAL A 260 4.22 -3.83 -6.13
N LEU A 261 3.48 -4.93 -6.25
CA LEU A 261 2.10 -4.90 -6.76
C LEU A 261 1.17 -4.10 -5.85
N PHE A 262 1.31 -4.23 -4.52
CA PHE A 262 0.50 -3.49 -3.57
C PHE A 262 0.81 -1.99 -3.60
N HIS A 263 2.09 -1.62 -3.68
CA HIS A 263 2.53 -0.25 -3.88
C HIS A 263 1.97 0.33 -5.19
N TRP A 264 2.02 -0.39 -6.31
CA TRP A 264 1.45 0.07 -7.59
C TRP A 264 -0.06 0.22 -7.57
N ASN A 265 -0.78 -0.66 -6.86
CA ASN A 265 -2.22 -0.48 -6.63
C ASN A 265 -2.47 0.80 -5.80
N ARG A 266 -1.62 1.08 -4.81
CA ARG A 266 -1.73 2.26 -3.95
C ARG A 266 -1.43 3.57 -4.70
N MET A 267 -0.44 3.55 -5.60
CA MET A 267 -0.14 4.63 -6.55
C MET A 267 -1.25 4.86 -7.59
N GLY A 268 -2.15 3.89 -7.77
CA GLY A 268 -3.24 3.96 -8.74
C GLY A 268 -2.83 3.64 -10.18
N PHE A 269 -1.71 2.93 -10.38
CA PHE A 269 -1.30 2.50 -11.71
C PHE A 269 -2.19 1.37 -12.22
N ASN A 270 -2.64 1.47 -13.46
CA ASN A 270 -3.50 0.46 -14.08
C ASN A 270 -2.70 -0.80 -14.47
N ALA A 271 -3.41 -1.90 -14.71
CA ALA A 271 -2.79 -3.19 -15.02
C ALA A 271 -1.87 -3.15 -16.25
N ARG A 272 -2.21 -2.36 -17.27
CA ARG A 272 -1.40 -2.20 -18.49
C ARG A 272 -0.08 -1.49 -18.20
N GLN A 273 -0.10 -0.42 -17.40
CA GLN A 273 1.11 0.27 -16.95
C GLN A 273 2.01 -0.66 -16.14
N GLN A 274 1.43 -1.42 -15.20
CA GLN A 274 2.16 -2.39 -14.38
C GLN A 274 2.83 -3.46 -15.26
N ALA A 275 2.13 -3.98 -16.27
CA ALA A 275 2.67 -4.96 -17.21
C ALA A 275 3.85 -4.41 -18.03
N ILE A 276 3.68 -3.23 -18.62
CA ILE A 276 4.73 -2.58 -19.43
C ILE A 276 5.97 -2.27 -18.59
N TRP A 277 5.80 -1.70 -17.40
CA TRP A 277 6.93 -1.27 -16.57
C TRP A 277 7.65 -2.43 -15.90
N SER A 278 6.94 -3.49 -15.50
CA SER A 278 7.60 -4.70 -14.98
C SER A 278 8.39 -5.42 -16.06
N ARG A 279 7.86 -5.54 -17.28
CA ARG A 279 8.62 -6.06 -18.43
C ARG A 279 9.85 -5.22 -18.73
N ALA A 280 9.71 -3.89 -18.86
CA ALA A 280 10.83 -3.01 -19.13
C ALA A 280 11.89 -3.03 -18.02
N ALA A 281 11.49 -3.13 -16.74
CA ALA A 281 12.40 -3.25 -15.61
C ALA A 281 13.13 -4.60 -15.60
N ARG A 282 12.44 -5.69 -15.90
CA ARG A 282 13.07 -7.00 -16.07
C ARG A 282 14.09 -6.98 -17.21
N GLU A 283 13.72 -6.46 -18.39
CA GLU A 283 14.62 -6.35 -19.55
C GLU A 283 15.84 -5.46 -19.25
N ALA A 284 15.63 -4.35 -18.54
CA ALA A 284 16.72 -3.45 -18.14
C ALA A 284 17.77 -4.17 -17.28
N VAL A 285 17.34 -5.10 -16.44
CA VAL A 285 18.19 -5.83 -15.49
C VAL A 285 18.77 -7.11 -16.10
N LEU A 286 17.94 -7.93 -16.75
CA LEU A 286 18.27 -9.28 -17.22
C LEU A 286 18.54 -9.38 -18.72
N GLY A 287 18.35 -8.30 -19.48
CA GLY A 287 18.62 -8.24 -20.93
C GLY A 287 17.62 -9.01 -21.82
N ARG A 288 16.51 -9.48 -21.25
CA ARG A 288 15.43 -10.19 -21.93
C ARG A 288 14.14 -10.06 -21.16
#